data_AF-A0A671MMQ7-F1
#
_entry.id   AF-A0A671MMQ7-F1
#
_cell.length_a   1.000
_cell.length_b   1.000
_cell.length_c   1.000
_cell.angle_alpha   90.00
_cell.angle_beta   90.00
_cell.angle_gamma   90.00
#
_symmetry.space_group_name_H-M   'P 1'
#
loop_
_entity.id
_entity.type
_entity.pdbx_description
1 polymer ?
#
loop_
_entity_poly.entity_id
_entity_poly.type
_entity_poly.pdbx_seq_one_letter_code
_entity_poly.pdbx_strand_id
1 'polypeptide(L)' 'MTRTEINKLLATLGFYKKENPEDQVPEEFRFAPAKDSPFEGQSTSPPPKTDTDQSEADSQHTDL' A
#
# COMPACT_ATOMS: atom_id res chain seq x y z
N MET A 1 0.43 -22.64 8.05
CA MET A 1 0.52 -21.35 8.75
C MET A 1 -0.85 -20.92 9.20
N THR A 2 -0.96 -20.34 10.39
CA THR A 2 -2.19 -19.75 10.92
C THR A 2 -2.28 -18.26 10.55
N ARG A 3 -3.48 -17.69 10.61
CA ARG A 3 -3.69 -16.24 10.42
C ARG A 3 -2.83 -15.41 11.37
N THR A 4 -2.66 -15.87 12.61
CA THR A 4 -1.81 -15.22 13.61
C THR A 4 -0.33 -15.24 13.20
N GLU A 5 0.16 -16.36 12.69
CA GLU A 5 1.55 -16.47 12.20
C GLU A 5 1.81 -15.56 10.99
N ILE A 6 0.86 -15.50 10.06
CA ILE A 6 0.95 -14.64 8.86
C ILE A 6 0.99 -13.16 9.28
N ASN A 7 0.10 -12.74 10.18
CA ASN A 7 0.08 -11.35 10.64
C ASN A 7 1.36 -10.96 11.39
N LYS A 8 1.93 -11.88 12.19
CA LYS A 8 3.22 -11.66 12.85
C LYS A 8 4.35 -11.49 11.84
N LEU A 9 4.36 -12.31 10.78
CA LEU A 9 5.36 -12.22 9.72
C LEU A 9 5.28 -10.88 9.00
N LEU A 10 4.09 -10.45 8.56
CA LEU A 10 3.91 -9.17 7.87
C LEU A 10 4.37 -7.98 8.72
N ALA A 11 4.05 -7.97 10.02
CA ALA A 11 4.52 -6.95 10.94
C ALA A 11 6.06 -6.94 11.06
N THR A 12 6.69 -8.12 11.12
CA THR A 12 8.15 -8.26 11.18
C THR A 12 8.83 -7.74 9.92
N LEU A 13 8.18 -7.93 8.77
CA LEU A 13 8.64 -7.40 7.48
C LEU A 13 8.44 -5.89 7.34
N GLY A 14 7.79 -5.22 8.30
CA GLY A 14 7.61 -3.78 8.30
C GLY A 14 6.35 -3.30 7.58
N PHE A 15 5.38 -4.17 7.30
CA PHE A 15 4.11 -3.73 6.72
C PHE A 15 3.27 -2.95 7.73
N TYR A 16 2.76 -1.79 7.31
CA TYR A 16 1.79 -1.02 8.08
C TYR A 16 0.39 -1.62 7.97
N LYS A 17 -0.32 -1.71 9.10
CA LYS A 17 -1.71 -2.18 9.17
C LYS A 17 -2.64 -0.99 9.34
N LYS A 18 -3.45 -0.70 8.32
CA LYS A 18 -4.56 0.26 8.41
C LYS A 18 -5.67 -0.27 9.33
N GLU A 19 -6.37 0.62 10.01
CA GLU A 19 -7.56 0.27 10.81
C GLU A 19 -8.77 0.07 9.90
N ASN A 20 -9.00 1.00 8.98
CA ASN A 20 -10.00 0.93 7.92
C ASN A 20 -9.33 0.92 6.53
N PRO A 21 -9.95 0.31 5.51
CA PRO A 21 -9.40 0.30 4.15
C PRO A 21 -9.22 1.71 3.57
N GLU A 22 -10.08 2.65 3.96
CA GLU A 22 -10.07 4.04 3.46
C GLU A 22 -9.09 4.95 4.23
N ASP A 23 -8.51 4.48 5.34
CA ASP A 23 -7.59 5.28 6.12
C ASP A 23 -6.32 5.58 5.31
N GLN A 24 -5.86 6.82 5.41
CA GLN A 24 -4.58 7.22 4.83
C GLN A 24 -3.43 6.56 5.58
N VAL A 25 -2.39 6.17 4.84
CA VAL A 25 -1.14 5.67 5.42
C VAL A 25 -0.34 6.87 5.95
N PRO A 26 0.14 6.84 7.21
CA PRO A 26 0.99 7.90 7.77
C PRO A 26 2.27 8.10 6.95
N GLU A 27 2.83 9.32 6.97
CA GLU A 27 3.99 9.67 6.13
C GLU A 27 5.21 8.81 6.41
N GLU A 28 5.41 8.44 7.68
CA GLU A 28 6.51 7.59 8.14
C GLU A 28 6.44 6.16 7.56
N PHE A 29 5.24 5.72 7.17
CA PHE A 29 4.99 4.39 6.62
C PHE A 29 4.58 4.42 5.15
N ARG A 30 4.60 5.58 4.49
CA ARG A 30 4.16 5.73 3.09
C ARG A 30 4.93 4.82 2.13
N PHE A 31 6.20 4.55 2.44
CA PHE A 31 7.05 3.65 1.66
C PHE A 31 7.26 2.29 2.30
N ALA A 32 6.70 2.04 3.49
CA ALA A 32 6.82 0.76 4.16
C ALA A 32 6.34 -0.38 3.23
N PRO A 33 7.04 -1.52 3.18
CA PRO A 33 8.19 -1.92 4.00
C PRO A 33 9.56 -1.40 3.50
N ALA A 34 9.61 -0.67 2.38
CA ALA A 34 10.84 -0.06 1.93
C ALA A 34 11.29 1.07 2.87
N LYS A 35 12.61 1.31 2.92
CA LYS A 35 13.20 2.34 3.78
C LYS A 35 13.00 3.75 3.22
N ASP A 36 13.12 3.88 1.91
CA ASP A 36 13.11 5.15 1.18
C ASP A 36 12.18 5.04 -0.04
N SER A 37 11.85 6.18 -0.65
CA SER A 37 11.09 6.21 -1.90
C SER A 37 11.85 5.46 -3.00
N PRO A 38 11.28 4.42 -3.62
CA PRO A 38 11.90 3.77 -4.78
C PRO A 38 11.89 4.67 -6.02
N PHE A 39 11.13 5.77 -5.99
CA PHE A 39 11.05 6.75 -7.05
C PHE A 39 11.88 7.97 -6.63
N GLU A 40 13.14 8.00 -7.05
CA GLU A 40 14.01 9.16 -6.83
C GLU A 40 13.55 10.35 -7.68
N GLY A 41 13.42 11.53 -7.06
CA GLY A 41 13.12 12.79 -7.76
C GLY A 41 11.64 13.10 -8.03
N GLN A 42 10.70 12.23 -7.63
CA GLN A 42 9.27 12.53 -7.72
C GLN A 42 8.77 13.09 -6.38
N SER A 43 8.29 14.34 -6.40
CA SER A 43 7.69 15.00 -5.24
C SER A 43 6.64 14.08 -4.61
N THR A 44 6.75 13.83 -3.30
CA THR A 44 5.84 12.99 -2.52
C THR A 44 4.50 13.69 -2.26
N SER A 45 3.94 14.33 -3.28
CA SER A 45 2.62 14.95 -3.20
C SER A 45 1.63 13.89 -2.71
N PRO A 46 0.79 14.21 -1.70
CA PRO A 46 -0.16 13.26 -1.18
C PRO A 46 -1.01 12.70 -2.32
N PRO A 47 -1.41 11.42 -2.26
CA PRO A 47 -2.31 10.85 -3.24
C PRO A 47 -3.53 11.78 -3.36
N PRO A 48 -4.03 12.04 -4.58
CA PRO A 48 -5.23 12.83 -4.75
C PRO A 48 -6.33 12.18 -3.89
N LYS A 49 -7.07 13.00 -3.14
CA LYS A 49 -8.26 12.53 -2.43
C LYS A 49 -9.20 11.99 -3.50
N THR A 50 -9.29 10.67 -3.63
CA THR A 50 -10.24 10.02 -4.51
C THR A 50 -11.61 10.19 -3.85
N ASP A 51 -12.32 11.25 -4.22
CA ASP A 51 -13.75 11.15 -4.34
C ASP A 51 -14.03 10.03 -5.35
N THR A 52 -14.82 9.05 -4.93
CA THR A 52 -15.38 7.98 -5.75
C THR A 52 -15.91 8.52 -7.07
N ASP A 53 -15.25 8.19 -8.18
CA ASP A 53 -15.82 7.75 -9.47
C ASP A 53 -14.73 7.76 -10.56
N GLN A 54 -14.31 6.59 -11.03
CA GLN A 54 -13.90 6.26 -12.41
C GLN A 54 -13.29 4.84 -12.44
N SER A 55 -14.07 3.83 -12.84
CA SER A 55 -14.16 3.32 -14.22
C SER A 55 -13.03 2.34 -14.57
N GLU A 56 -13.38 1.06 -14.56
CA GLU A 56 -12.91 0.01 -15.48
C GLU A 56 -11.44 0.11 -15.95
N ALA A 57 -10.50 -0.26 -15.08
CA ALA A 57 -9.19 -0.75 -15.52
C ALA A 57 -9.26 -2.27 -15.69
N ASP A 58 -9.65 -2.64 -16.91
CA ASP A 58 -9.61 -3.97 -17.52
C ASP A 58 -8.49 -4.86 -16.95
N SER A 59 -8.87 -5.78 -16.06
CA SER A 59 -7.98 -6.82 -15.54
C SER A 59 -7.81 -7.92 -16.60
N GLN A 60 -7.05 -7.64 -17.66
CA GLN A 60 -6.52 -8.68 -18.53
C GLN A 60 -5.23 -9.25 -17.94
N HIS A 61 -5.37 -10.22 -17.05
CA HIS A 61 -4.30 -11.17 -16.77
C HIS A 61 -4.16 -12.10 -17.98
N THR A 62 -3.17 -11.85 -18.84
CA THR A 62 -2.72 -12.87 -19.80
C THR A 62 -1.81 -13.85 -19.07
N ASP A 63 -2.32 -15.05 -18.81
CA ASP A 63 -1.54 -16.20 -18.38
C ASP A 63 -0.76 -16.74 -19.60
N LEU A 64 0.58 -16.73 -19.54
CA LEU A 64 1.45 -17.44 -20.46
C LEU A 64 2.72 -17.92 -19.75
#